data_AF-A5URJ8-F1
#
_entry.id   AF-A5URJ8-F1
#
_cell.length_a   1.000
_cell.length_b   1.000
_cell.length_c   1.000
_cell.angle_alpha   90.00
_cell.angle_beta   90.00
_cell.angle_gamma   90.00
#
_symmetry.space_group_name_H-M   'P 1'
#
loop_
_entity.id
_entity.type
_entity.pdbx_description
1 polymer ?
#
loop_
_entity_poly.entity_id
_entity_poly.type
_entity_poly.pdbx_seq_one_letter_code
_entity_poly.pdbx_strand_id
1 'polypeptide(L)'
;MQIIFLDESGYSRDWKKQIDEQPFYVLSAVCIPMSNIPAAYDRLRKEINKISVPGQKKPLGRGFEIKARDIAQGTGWWRDHNDERNQVRDLFLSFPQKESGTAFVVVVNKEAHLSKYAFPDNPYLLSLKFIFERIEMYLQDHDDFGYCIYDQNERLEQDLQEHANWLLTEGSRGWNDVFEFSLPIQRITELSFGASVNSIGLQVADFFSSMTNSYYKSGKPSNCGWWNLLTESLHKKGGKLLGIGLKEFP
;
A
#
# COMPACT_ATOMS: atom_id res chain seq x y z
N MET A 1 -7.82 13.76 11.96
CA MET A 1 -6.46 13.42 11.47
C MET A 1 -6.43 11.93 11.17
N GLN A 2 -5.82 11.58 10.04
CA GLN A 2 -5.59 10.21 9.59
C GLN A 2 -4.14 9.80 9.88
N ILE A 3 -3.93 8.56 10.30
CA ILE A 3 -2.60 7.93 10.18
C ILE A 3 -2.63 7.05 8.94
N ILE A 4 -1.60 7.19 8.12
CA ILE A 4 -1.53 6.61 6.79
C ILE A 4 -0.31 5.70 6.75
N PHE A 5 -0.53 4.40 6.58
CA PHE A 5 0.53 3.41 6.55
C PHE A 5 0.84 3.05 5.10
N LEU A 6 2.12 3.14 4.71
CA LEU A 6 2.58 2.86 3.37
C LEU A 6 3.54 1.68 3.36
N ASP A 7 3.38 0.83 2.35
CA ASP A 7 4.31 -0.28 2.09
C ASP A 7 4.29 -0.63 0.60
N GLU A 8 5.41 -1.15 0.11
CA GLU A 8 5.65 -1.48 -1.28
C GLU A 8 5.87 -2.97 -1.53
N SER A 9 5.72 -3.34 -2.80
CA SER A 9 6.12 -4.65 -3.30
C SER A 9 6.69 -4.52 -4.71
N GLY A 10 7.63 -5.40 -5.04
CA GLY A 10 8.26 -5.42 -6.36
C GLY A 10 9.44 -4.48 -6.54
N TYR A 11 10.10 -4.04 -5.46
CA TYR A 11 11.36 -3.30 -5.55
C TYR A 11 12.48 -4.16 -6.18
N SER A 12 13.28 -3.53 -7.04
CA SER A 12 14.52 -4.06 -7.60
C SER A 12 15.57 -2.94 -7.73
N ARG A 13 16.83 -3.21 -7.35
CA ARG A 13 17.87 -2.17 -7.28
C ARG A 13 18.16 -1.54 -8.64
N ASP A 14 18.27 -2.39 -9.68
CA ASP A 14 18.36 -1.94 -11.06
C ASP A 14 17.08 -2.34 -11.78
N TRP A 15 16.05 -1.52 -11.60
CA TRP A 15 14.71 -1.86 -12.05
C TRP A 15 14.62 -2.10 -13.56
N LYS A 16 15.49 -1.48 -14.36
CA LYS A 16 15.54 -1.63 -15.82
C LYS A 16 16.12 -2.98 -16.23
N LYS A 17 17.10 -3.50 -15.50
CA LYS A 17 17.71 -4.81 -15.78
C LYS A 17 16.95 -5.98 -15.17
N GLN A 18 16.10 -5.71 -14.18
CA GLN A 18 15.36 -6.71 -13.41
C GLN A 18 13.84 -6.64 -13.66
N ILE A 19 13.42 -6.12 -14.81
CA ILE A 19 11.99 -6.04 -15.18
C ILE A 19 11.39 -7.43 -15.22
N ASP A 20 12.06 -8.41 -15.82
CA ASP A 20 11.51 -9.76 -15.97
C ASP A 20 11.24 -10.45 -14.61
N GLU A 21 12.08 -10.18 -13.59
CA GLU A 21 11.91 -10.72 -12.24
C GLU A 21 10.81 -9.99 -11.46
N GLN A 22 10.74 -8.67 -11.63
CA GLN A 22 9.84 -7.77 -10.90
C GLN A 22 9.16 -6.80 -11.87
N PRO A 23 8.23 -7.29 -12.73
CA PRO A 23 7.64 -6.49 -13.81
C PRO A 23 6.74 -5.36 -13.31
N PHE A 24 6.21 -5.51 -12.09
CA PHE A 24 5.38 -4.52 -11.44
C PHE A 24 6.07 -3.95 -10.22
N TYR A 25 5.88 -2.66 -9.99
CA TYR A 25 6.06 -2.04 -8.69
C TYR A 25 4.70 -1.63 -8.15
N VAL A 26 4.44 -1.96 -6.88
CA VAL A 26 3.19 -1.61 -6.21
C VAL A 26 3.51 -0.84 -4.96
N LEU A 27 2.88 0.32 -4.78
CA LEU A 27 2.86 1.06 -3.52
C LEU A 27 1.42 1.12 -3.02
N SER A 28 1.22 0.82 -1.75
CA SER A 28 -0.09 0.89 -1.11
C SER A 28 -0.09 1.90 0.03
N ALA A 29 -1.26 2.43 0.36
CA ALA A 29 -1.47 3.28 1.51
C ALA A 29 -2.78 2.91 2.21
N VAL A 30 -2.74 2.73 3.53
CA VAL A 30 -3.90 2.41 4.37
C VAL A 30 -4.14 3.57 5.32
N CYS A 31 -5.27 4.25 5.15
CA CYS A 31 -5.67 5.41 5.93
C CYS A 31 -6.65 5.01 7.03
N ILE A 32 -6.31 5.28 8.29
CA ILE A 32 -7.17 5.00 9.44
C ILE A 32 -7.30 6.28 10.27
N PRO A 33 -8.51 6.66 10.73
CA PRO A 33 -8.68 7.77 11.66
C PRO A 33 -7.84 7.53 12.93
N MET A 34 -7.02 8.52 13.31
CA MET A 34 -6.10 8.40 14.44
C MET A 34 -6.81 7.98 15.74
N SER A 35 -8.03 8.49 15.95
CA SER A 35 -8.88 8.17 17.10
C SER A 35 -9.33 6.71 17.15
N ASN A 36 -9.40 6.00 16.02
CA ASN A 36 -9.84 4.60 15.98
C ASN A 36 -8.70 3.59 16.13
N ILE A 37 -7.44 3.99 15.92
CA ILE A 37 -6.29 3.07 15.87
C ILE A 37 -6.17 2.14 17.08
N PRO A 38 -6.24 2.62 18.34
CA PRO A 38 -6.07 1.72 19.49
C PRO A 38 -7.12 0.60 19.50
N ALA A 39 -8.38 0.95 19.27
CA ALA A 39 -9.49 0.00 19.28
C ALA A 39 -9.43 -0.95 18.07
N ALA A 40 -9.12 -0.44 16.88
CA ALA A 40 -8.95 -1.21 15.66
C ALA A 40 -7.84 -2.27 15.81
N TYR A 41 -6.69 -1.86 16.34
CA TYR A 41 -5.55 -2.74 16.56
C TYR A 41 -5.86 -3.84 17.58
N ASP A 42 -6.57 -3.51 18.65
CA ASP A 42 -6.95 -4.50 19.66
C ASP A 42 -7.98 -5.51 19.12
N ARG A 43 -8.90 -5.08 18.24
CA ARG A 43 -9.81 -5.99 17.53
C ARG A 43 -9.04 -6.96 16.63
N LEU A 44 -8.16 -6.45 15.75
CA LEU A 44 -7.41 -7.31 14.84
C LEU A 44 -6.50 -8.29 15.60
N ARG A 45 -5.83 -7.85 16.68
CA ARG A 45 -5.06 -8.76 17.56
C ARG A 45 -5.92 -9.87 18.12
N LYS A 46 -7.11 -9.56 18.62
CA LYS A 46 -8.04 -10.57 19.18
C LYS A 46 -8.44 -11.59 18.14
N GLU A 47 -8.73 -11.17 16.91
CA GLU A 47 -9.09 -12.11 15.83
C GLU A 47 -7.90 -12.98 15.42
N ILE A 48 -6.71 -12.40 15.25
CA ILE A 48 -5.50 -13.16 14.90
C ILE A 48 -5.11 -14.17 15.99
N ASN A 49 -5.26 -13.80 17.26
CA ASN A 49 -5.00 -14.72 18.38
C ASN A 49 -5.90 -15.98 18.35
N LYS A 50 -7.07 -15.94 17.72
CA LYS A 50 -7.96 -17.11 17.59
C LYS A 50 -7.42 -18.12 16.56
N ILE A 51 -6.64 -17.67 15.58
CA ILE A 51 -6.12 -18.49 14.48
C ILE A 51 -4.95 -19.39 14.93
N SER A 52 -4.35 -19.13 16.10
CA SER A 52 -3.28 -19.95 16.69
C SER A 52 -2.05 -20.10 15.77
N VAL A 53 -1.58 -19.00 15.19
CA VAL A 53 -0.43 -18.98 14.27
C VAL A 53 0.85 -19.45 14.99
N PRO A 54 1.62 -20.41 14.43
CA PRO A 54 2.83 -20.92 15.07
C PRO A 54 3.89 -19.85 15.30
N GLY A 55 4.62 -19.96 16.41
CA GLY A 55 5.73 -19.05 16.73
C GLY A 55 5.29 -17.68 17.24
N GLN A 56 3.97 -17.44 17.39
CA GLN A 56 3.44 -16.23 17.99
C GLN A 56 3.77 -16.16 19.49
N LYS A 57 4.94 -15.60 19.81
CA LYS A 57 5.38 -15.34 21.20
C LYS A 57 4.96 -13.96 21.72
N LYS A 58 4.56 -13.06 20.81
CA LYS A 58 4.19 -11.68 21.09
C LYS A 58 2.92 -11.31 20.34
N PRO A 59 2.15 -10.30 20.81
CA PRO A 59 1.00 -9.80 20.07
C PRO A 59 1.40 -9.23 18.70
N LEU A 60 0.48 -9.31 17.73
CA LEU A 60 0.64 -8.70 16.40
C LEU A 60 1.00 -7.21 16.50
N GLY A 61 2.01 -6.80 15.71
CA GLY A 61 2.55 -5.44 15.70
C GLY A 61 3.20 -5.02 17.02
N ARG A 62 3.65 -5.99 17.83
CA ARG A 62 4.45 -5.76 19.05
C ARG A 62 5.61 -6.74 19.10
N GLY A 63 6.40 -6.82 18.02
CA GLY A 63 7.45 -7.81 17.88
C GLY A 63 6.99 -9.13 17.24
N PHE A 64 5.81 -9.14 16.63
CA PHE A 64 5.28 -10.25 15.84
C PHE A 64 4.62 -9.73 14.58
N GLU A 65 4.87 -10.43 13.49
CA GLU A 65 4.45 -10.06 12.14
C GLU A 65 4.06 -11.28 11.34
N ILE A 66 3.01 -11.12 10.53
CA ILE A 66 2.64 -12.07 9.50
C ILE A 66 2.99 -11.42 8.16
N LYS A 67 3.97 -11.98 7.44
CA LYS A 67 4.41 -11.44 6.15
C LYS A 67 3.39 -11.76 5.06
N ALA A 68 2.92 -10.75 4.33
CA ALA A 68 1.92 -10.95 3.28
C ALA A 68 2.42 -11.89 2.18
N ARG A 69 3.71 -11.85 1.84
CA ARG A 69 4.31 -12.76 0.85
C ARG A 69 4.14 -14.24 1.21
N ASP A 70 4.20 -14.58 2.50
CA ASP A 70 4.08 -15.96 2.96
C ASP A 70 2.61 -16.43 2.83
N ILE A 71 1.67 -15.52 3.09
CA ILE A 71 0.24 -15.69 2.81
C ILE A 71 -0.07 -15.68 1.32
N ALA A 72 0.68 -14.97 0.47
CA ALA A 72 0.44 -14.96 -0.98
C ALA A 72 0.94 -16.26 -1.63
N GLN A 73 2.07 -16.79 -1.17
CA GLN A 73 2.72 -17.96 -1.76
C GLN A 73 2.34 -19.29 -1.07
N GLY A 74 1.78 -19.25 0.14
CA GLY A 74 1.51 -20.46 0.91
C GLY A 74 2.80 -21.14 1.36
N THR A 75 3.76 -20.37 1.87
CA THR A 75 5.07 -20.89 2.32
C THR A 75 5.02 -21.33 3.79
N GLY A 76 5.93 -22.25 4.16
CA GLY A 76 6.04 -22.73 5.53
C GLY A 76 4.74 -23.37 6.03
N TRP A 77 4.28 -22.96 7.22
CA TRP A 77 3.05 -23.47 7.84
C TRP A 77 1.81 -23.21 6.99
N TRP A 78 1.76 -22.10 6.25
CA TRP A 78 0.60 -21.70 5.44
C TRP A 78 0.34 -22.62 4.25
N ARG A 79 1.28 -23.51 3.89
CA ARG A 79 1.13 -24.46 2.77
C ARG A 79 -0.05 -25.39 2.98
N ASP A 80 -0.19 -25.90 4.20
CA ASP A 80 -1.17 -26.94 4.55
C ASP A 80 -2.35 -26.37 5.38
N HIS A 81 -2.37 -25.06 5.62
CA HIS A 81 -3.35 -24.36 6.48
C HIS A 81 -4.08 -23.27 5.67
N ASN A 82 -4.75 -23.69 4.60
CA ASN A 82 -5.38 -22.78 3.65
C ASN A 82 -6.57 -22.02 4.26
N ASP A 83 -7.29 -22.61 5.20
CA ASP A 83 -8.43 -21.95 5.85
C ASP A 83 -7.96 -20.80 6.73
N GLU A 84 -6.94 -21.01 7.55
CA GLU A 84 -6.30 -19.99 8.39
C GLU A 84 -5.65 -18.91 7.52
N ARG A 85 -5.00 -19.30 6.43
CA ARG A 85 -4.42 -18.38 5.44
C ARG A 85 -5.48 -17.47 4.83
N ASN A 86 -6.66 -18.01 4.50
CA ASN A 86 -7.79 -17.24 3.99
C ASN A 86 -8.36 -16.32 5.06
N GLN A 87 -8.53 -16.80 6.30
CA GLN A 87 -8.99 -15.97 7.42
C GLN A 87 -8.07 -14.78 7.69
N VAL A 88 -6.75 -15.00 7.71
CA VAL A 88 -5.77 -13.90 7.87
C VAL A 88 -5.91 -12.91 6.72
N ARG A 89 -5.95 -13.41 5.48
CA ARG A 89 -6.13 -12.53 4.32
C ARG A 89 -7.40 -11.70 4.42
N ASP A 90 -8.50 -12.31 4.82
CA ASP A 90 -9.78 -11.61 4.96
C ASP A 90 -9.73 -10.55 6.06
N LEU A 91 -9.13 -10.87 7.20
CA LEU A 91 -8.94 -9.93 8.31
C LEU A 91 -8.13 -8.71 7.89
N PHE A 92 -7.01 -8.91 7.21
CA PHE A 92 -6.12 -7.81 6.80
C PHE A 92 -6.71 -6.99 5.65
N LEU A 93 -7.25 -7.62 4.60
CA LEU A 93 -7.77 -6.90 3.44
C LEU A 93 -9.09 -6.17 3.73
N SER A 94 -9.91 -6.66 4.67
CA SER A 94 -11.12 -5.95 5.13
C SER A 94 -10.88 -4.94 6.25
N PHE A 95 -9.66 -4.90 6.82
CA PHE A 95 -9.35 -4.06 7.98
C PHE A 95 -9.67 -2.58 7.75
N PRO A 96 -9.24 -1.92 6.66
CA PRO A 96 -9.51 -0.49 6.50
C PRO A 96 -11.00 -0.18 6.50
N GLN A 97 -11.79 -0.92 5.74
CA GLN A 97 -13.23 -0.72 5.63
C GLN A 97 -13.96 -0.94 6.97
N LYS A 98 -13.64 -2.02 7.69
CA LYS A 98 -14.24 -2.32 9.00
C LYS A 98 -13.92 -1.26 10.05
N GLU A 99 -12.81 -0.56 9.87
CA GLU A 99 -12.24 0.37 10.84
C GLU A 99 -12.44 1.84 10.44
N SER A 100 -13.49 2.11 9.65
CA SER A 100 -13.85 3.47 9.18
C SER A 100 -12.70 4.17 8.45
N GLY A 101 -11.84 3.39 7.82
CA GLY A 101 -10.73 3.83 7.00
C GLY A 101 -10.90 3.42 5.54
N THR A 102 -9.83 3.60 4.78
CA THR A 102 -9.78 3.28 3.35
C THR A 102 -8.36 2.93 2.94
N ALA A 103 -8.20 2.29 1.78
CA ALA A 103 -6.88 2.05 1.19
C ALA A 103 -6.76 2.64 -0.22
N PHE A 104 -5.51 2.83 -0.65
CA PHE A 104 -5.10 3.24 -1.97
C PHE A 104 -4.00 2.32 -2.47
N VAL A 105 -3.97 2.07 -3.77
CA VAL A 105 -2.96 1.25 -4.41
C VAL A 105 -2.54 1.90 -5.72
N VAL A 106 -1.24 2.04 -5.92
CA VAL A 106 -0.61 2.45 -7.17
C VAL A 106 0.18 1.27 -7.72
N VAL A 107 -0.06 0.94 -8.99
CA VAL A 107 0.65 -0.11 -9.73
C VAL A 107 1.33 0.52 -10.92
N VAL A 108 2.65 0.33 -11.02
CA VAL A 108 3.45 0.74 -12.17
C VAL A 108 3.92 -0.51 -12.91
N ASN A 109 3.59 -0.61 -14.20
CA ASN A 109 4.06 -1.69 -15.06
C ASN A 109 5.42 -1.30 -15.68
N LYS A 110 6.52 -1.71 -15.06
CA LYS A 110 7.86 -1.24 -15.42
C LYS A 110 8.20 -1.44 -16.91
N GLU A 111 7.73 -2.51 -17.53
CA GLU A 111 7.94 -2.77 -18.96
C GLU A 111 7.17 -1.77 -19.83
N ALA A 112 5.90 -1.54 -19.51
CA ALA A 112 5.08 -0.55 -20.21
C ALA A 112 5.63 0.87 -20.01
N HIS A 113 6.11 1.21 -18.81
CA HIS A 113 6.73 2.49 -18.49
C HIS A 113 7.99 2.72 -19.33
N LEU A 114 8.89 1.73 -19.32
CA LEU A 114 10.17 1.80 -20.04
C LEU A 114 9.97 1.94 -21.55
N SER A 115 8.99 1.23 -22.11
CA SER A 115 8.71 1.28 -23.56
C SER A 115 7.99 2.56 -23.99
N LYS A 116 7.21 3.18 -23.11
CA LYS A 116 6.39 4.35 -23.44
C LYS A 116 7.18 5.67 -23.41
N TYR A 117 8.12 5.85 -22.49
CA TYR A 117 8.79 7.13 -22.27
C TYR A 117 10.25 7.09 -22.71
N ALA A 118 10.70 8.13 -23.41
CA ALA A 118 12.12 8.26 -23.81
C ALA A 118 13.06 8.37 -22.59
N PHE A 119 12.57 9.03 -21.54
CA PHE A 119 13.28 9.19 -20.26
C PHE A 119 12.31 8.79 -19.14
N PRO A 120 12.14 7.49 -18.86
CA PRO A 120 11.18 7.03 -17.88
C PRO A 120 11.66 7.39 -16.46
N ASP A 121 10.79 8.05 -15.70
CA ASP A 121 11.00 8.33 -14.28
C ASP A 121 11.21 7.06 -13.46
N ASN A 122 11.85 7.17 -12.30
CA ASN A 122 12.00 6.05 -11.38
C ASN A 122 10.60 5.61 -10.88
N PRO A 123 10.18 4.33 -11.09
CA PRO A 123 8.85 3.85 -10.71
C PRO A 123 8.54 4.01 -9.22
N TYR A 124 9.57 4.01 -8.36
CA TYR A 124 9.42 4.12 -6.91
C TYR A 124 8.98 5.54 -6.52
N LEU A 125 9.73 6.55 -6.98
CA LEU A 125 9.39 7.95 -6.74
C LEU A 125 8.08 8.34 -7.43
N LEU A 126 7.88 7.84 -8.66
CA LEU A 126 6.65 8.06 -9.42
C LEU A 126 5.40 7.53 -8.68
N SER A 127 5.49 6.34 -8.11
CA SER A 127 4.38 5.79 -7.33
C SER A 127 4.14 6.56 -6.03
N LEU A 128 5.20 7.08 -5.37
CA LEU A 128 5.07 7.90 -4.16
C LEU A 128 4.32 9.19 -4.47
N LYS A 129 4.72 9.88 -5.55
CA LYS A 129 4.00 11.03 -6.09
C LYS A 129 2.53 10.70 -6.33
N PHE A 130 2.25 9.63 -7.06
CA PHE A 130 0.87 9.25 -7.34
C PHE A 130 0.09 8.96 -6.04
N ILE A 131 0.63 8.20 -5.10
CA ILE A 131 -0.14 7.88 -3.91
C ILE A 131 -0.38 9.12 -3.04
N PHE A 132 0.57 10.06 -2.98
CA PHE A 132 0.41 11.34 -2.29
C PHE A 132 -0.69 12.20 -2.92
N GLU A 133 -0.78 12.28 -4.26
CA GLU A 133 -1.89 12.98 -4.92
C GLU A 133 -3.26 12.43 -4.49
N ARG A 134 -3.36 11.10 -4.37
CA ARG A 134 -4.63 10.42 -4.03
C ARG A 134 -5.01 10.61 -2.58
N ILE A 135 -4.02 10.50 -1.69
CA ILE A 135 -4.17 10.82 -0.27
C ILE A 135 -4.59 12.28 -0.11
N GLU A 136 -3.93 13.22 -0.77
CA GLU A 136 -4.24 14.65 -0.69
C GLU A 136 -5.69 14.92 -1.11
N MET A 137 -6.12 14.42 -2.28
CA MET A 137 -7.50 14.57 -2.73
C MET A 137 -8.50 13.98 -1.74
N TYR A 138 -8.19 12.81 -1.16
CA TYR A 138 -9.02 12.18 -0.13
C TYR A 138 -9.12 13.04 1.13
N LEU A 139 -8.00 13.55 1.63
CA LEU A 139 -7.97 14.41 2.81
C LEU A 139 -8.69 15.74 2.56
N GLN A 140 -8.60 16.29 1.34
CA GLN A 140 -9.35 17.48 0.92
C GLN A 140 -10.86 17.25 0.96
N ASP A 141 -11.32 16.12 0.43
CA ASP A 141 -12.74 15.77 0.42
C ASP A 141 -13.32 15.58 1.83
N HIS A 142 -12.49 15.21 2.81
CA HIS A 142 -12.89 14.96 4.20
C HIS A 142 -12.57 16.12 5.16
N ASP A 143 -12.02 17.20 4.63
CA ASP A 143 -11.48 18.32 5.40
C ASP A 143 -10.56 17.88 6.57
N ASP A 144 -9.65 16.93 6.32
CA ASP A 144 -8.76 16.37 7.34
C ASP A 144 -7.27 16.55 6.97
N PHE A 145 -6.39 16.15 7.89
CA PHE A 145 -4.93 16.08 7.71
C PHE A 145 -4.44 14.65 7.93
N GLY A 146 -3.28 14.30 7.35
CA GLY A 146 -2.70 12.97 7.37
C GLY A 146 -1.23 12.96 7.79
N TYR A 147 -0.85 11.97 8.60
CA TYR A 147 0.52 11.66 8.95
C TYR A 147 0.92 10.30 8.35
N CYS A 148 1.97 10.29 7.52
CA CYS A 148 2.38 9.12 6.77
C CYS A 148 3.50 8.35 7.48
N ILE A 149 3.35 7.03 7.58
CA ILE A 149 4.33 6.10 8.11
C ILE A 149 4.62 5.06 7.03
N TYR A 150 5.86 4.99 6.58
CA TYR A 150 6.33 4.11 5.51
C TYR A 150 7.14 2.95 6.10
N ASP A 151 7.00 1.72 5.58
CA ASP A 151 7.80 0.58 6.09
C ASP A 151 9.30 0.76 5.79
N GLN A 152 10.14 0.50 6.78
CA GLN A 152 11.57 0.75 6.66
C GLN A 152 12.21 -0.05 5.52
N ASN A 153 12.79 0.68 4.57
CA ASN A 153 13.61 0.12 3.50
C ASN A 153 14.88 0.97 3.36
N GLU A 154 15.95 0.54 4.02
CA GLU A 154 17.25 1.25 4.06
C GLU A 154 17.80 1.63 2.68
N ARG A 155 17.39 0.92 1.62
CA ARG A 155 17.86 1.16 0.25
C ARG A 155 17.14 2.30 -0.46
N LEU A 156 15.94 2.65 0.00
CA LEU A 156 15.07 3.66 -0.61
C LEU A 156 14.82 4.86 0.31
N GLU A 157 15.08 4.72 1.61
CA GLU A 157 14.69 5.67 2.65
C GLU A 157 15.09 7.11 2.31
N GLN A 158 16.36 7.33 1.93
CA GLN A 158 16.85 8.67 1.59
C GLN A 158 16.12 9.25 0.36
N ASP A 159 16.06 8.51 -0.75
CA ASP A 159 15.41 8.95 -1.97
C ASP A 159 13.91 9.23 -1.75
N LEU A 160 13.22 8.38 -0.97
CA LEU A 160 11.82 8.54 -0.63
C LEU A 160 11.58 9.75 0.28
N GLN A 161 12.44 9.97 1.29
CA GLN A 161 12.34 11.13 2.19
C GLN A 161 12.57 12.43 1.43
N GLU A 162 13.61 12.51 0.60
CA GLU A 162 13.92 13.68 -0.21
C GLU A 162 12.76 13.98 -1.17
N HIS A 163 12.24 12.95 -1.85
CA HIS A 163 11.12 13.12 -2.77
C HIS A 163 9.82 13.52 -2.05
N ALA A 164 9.54 12.94 -0.88
CA ALA A 164 8.40 13.33 -0.07
C ALA A 164 8.49 14.79 0.37
N ASN A 165 9.65 15.23 0.90
CA ASN A 165 9.88 16.62 1.29
C ASN A 165 9.69 17.59 0.12
N TRP A 166 10.16 17.19 -1.07
CA TRP A 166 9.91 17.95 -2.29
C TRP A 166 8.41 18.05 -2.61
N LEU A 167 7.67 16.94 -2.57
CA LEU A 167 6.21 16.93 -2.81
C LEU A 167 5.45 17.80 -1.79
N LEU A 168 5.83 17.76 -0.52
CA LEU A 168 5.21 18.56 0.55
C LEU A 168 5.48 20.06 0.40
N THR A 169 6.61 20.44 -0.21
CA THR A 169 7.00 21.84 -0.41
C THR A 169 6.47 22.41 -1.73
N GLU A 170 6.63 21.66 -2.81
CA GLU A 170 6.40 22.13 -4.19
C GLU A 170 5.07 21.65 -4.78
N GLY A 171 4.41 20.69 -4.13
CA GLY A 171 3.26 19.98 -4.66
C GLY A 171 3.63 18.94 -5.72
N SER A 172 2.62 18.28 -6.27
CA SER A 172 2.75 17.44 -7.46
C SER A 172 2.51 18.28 -8.72
N ARG A 173 3.35 18.10 -9.75
CA ARG A 173 3.16 18.71 -11.07
C ARG A 173 3.02 17.65 -12.14
N GLY A 174 2.17 17.88 -13.13
CA GLY A 174 2.01 16.97 -14.24
C GLY A 174 1.58 17.69 -15.50
N TRP A 175 1.65 16.98 -16.62
CA TRP A 175 1.20 17.46 -17.91
C TRP A 175 0.01 16.64 -18.37
N ASN A 176 -1.00 17.32 -18.89
CA ASN A 176 -1.93 16.70 -19.84
C ASN A 176 -1.62 17.24 -21.24
N ASP A 177 -2.35 16.76 -22.26
CA ASP A 177 -2.10 17.10 -23.67
C ASP A 177 -2.19 18.61 -23.98
N VAL A 178 -2.75 19.41 -23.07
CA VAL A 178 -3.12 20.82 -23.32
C VAL A 178 -2.50 21.79 -22.32
N PHE A 179 -2.23 21.38 -21.08
CA PHE A 179 -1.68 22.24 -20.03
C PHE A 179 -0.91 21.46 -18.95
N GLU A 180 0.01 22.17 -18.30
CA GLU A 180 0.61 21.76 -17.04
C GLU A 180 -0.41 21.98 -15.91
N PHE A 181 -0.56 21.00 -15.03
CA PHE A 181 -1.33 21.12 -13.79
C PHE A 181 -0.41 21.00 -12.57
N SER A 182 -0.80 21.69 -11.50
CA SER A 182 -0.17 21.58 -10.19
C SER A 182 -1.22 21.21 -9.14
N LEU A 183 -0.90 20.23 -8.30
CA LEU A 183 -1.68 19.83 -7.14
C LEU A 183 -0.83 20.11 -5.89
N PRO A 184 -1.16 21.14 -5.10
CA PRO A 184 -0.54 21.36 -3.79
C PRO A 184 -0.79 20.15 -2.88
N ILE A 185 0.25 19.68 -2.18
CA ILE A 185 0.14 18.62 -1.17
C ILE A 185 0.25 19.28 0.22
N GLN A 186 -0.89 19.73 0.76
CA GLN A 186 -0.92 20.55 1.98
C GLN A 186 -1.54 19.85 3.18
N ARG A 187 -2.28 18.76 2.96
CA ARG A 187 -2.97 18.03 4.02
C ARG A 187 -2.18 16.85 4.55
N ILE A 188 -1.15 16.41 3.84
CA ILE A 188 -0.13 15.50 4.36
C ILE A 188 0.88 16.33 5.15
N THR A 189 1.04 16.06 6.44
CA THR A 189 1.91 16.88 7.30
C THR A 189 3.36 16.43 7.26
N GLU A 190 3.60 15.12 7.20
CA GLU A 190 4.93 14.53 7.31
C GLU A 190 4.94 13.08 6.79
N LEU A 191 6.12 12.62 6.38
CA LEU A 191 6.46 11.22 6.15
C LEU A 191 7.51 10.78 7.18
N SER A 192 7.29 9.65 7.83
CA SER A 192 8.26 9.01 8.71
C SER A 192 8.37 7.52 8.41
N PHE A 193 9.42 6.87 8.89
CA PHE A 193 9.66 5.44 8.68
C PHE A 193 9.42 4.62 9.94
N GLY A 194 8.86 3.43 9.80
CA GLY A 194 8.59 2.52 10.91
C GLY A 194 8.86 1.07 10.52
N ALA A 195 9.09 0.22 11.52
CA ALA A 195 9.26 -1.21 11.30
C ALA A 195 7.91 -1.93 11.38
N SER A 196 7.53 -2.64 10.32
CA SER A 196 6.33 -3.47 10.20
C SER A 196 6.13 -4.45 11.38
N VAL A 197 7.20 -5.00 11.93
CA VAL A 197 7.14 -5.87 13.13
C VAL A 197 6.51 -5.20 14.38
N ASN A 198 6.49 -3.86 14.41
CA ASN A 198 5.95 -3.05 15.50
C ASN A 198 4.73 -2.20 15.08
N SER A 199 4.16 -2.46 13.90
CA SER A 199 3.02 -1.69 13.38
C SER A 199 2.03 -2.59 12.64
N ILE A 200 0.81 -2.71 13.18
CA ILE A 200 -0.27 -3.44 12.51
C ILE A 200 -0.64 -2.74 11.19
N GLY A 201 -0.66 -1.40 11.18
CA GLY A 201 -1.03 -0.64 9.98
C GLY A 201 -0.05 -0.87 8.82
N LEU A 202 1.25 -0.94 9.10
CA LEU A 202 2.26 -1.29 8.09
C LEU A 202 2.09 -2.72 7.59
N GLN A 203 1.80 -3.68 8.47
CA GLN A 203 1.50 -5.05 8.04
C GLN A 203 0.21 -5.12 7.21
N VAL A 204 -0.80 -4.29 7.50
CA VAL A 204 -1.98 -4.18 6.63
C VAL A 204 -1.60 -3.61 5.27
N ALA A 205 -0.75 -2.59 5.21
CA ALA A 205 -0.24 -2.06 3.94
C ALA A 205 0.54 -3.14 3.15
N ASP A 206 1.41 -3.95 3.78
CA ASP A 206 2.10 -5.08 3.13
C ASP A 206 1.10 -6.01 2.42
N PHE A 207 -0.03 -6.33 3.06
CA PHE A 207 -1.06 -7.16 2.45
C PHE A 207 -1.64 -6.52 1.19
N PHE A 208 -1.89 -5.22 1.17
CA PHE A 208 -2.37 -4.55 -0.03
C PHE A 208 -1.31 -4.54 -1.14
N SER A 209 -0.05 -4.20 -0.82
CA SER A 209 1.02 -4.12 -1.82
C SER A 209 1.38 -5.50 -2.38
N SER A 210 1.62 -6.49 -1.52
CA SER A 210 2.05 -7.84 -1.89
C SER A 210 0.96 -8.63 -2.60
N MET A 211 -0.29 -8.57 -2.13
CA MET A 211 -1.39 -9.29 -2.78
C MET A 211 -1.72 -8.67 -4.15
N THR A 212 -1.68 -7.34 -4.28
CA THR A 212 -1.81 -6.67 -5.57
C THR A 212 -0.67 -7.08 -6.51
N ASN A 213 0.59 -7.02 -6.07
CA ASN A 213 1.72 -7.42 -6.91
C ASN A 213 1.57 -8.86 -7.40
N SER A 214 1.16 -9.79 -6.52
CA SER A 214 0.85 -11.17 -6.89
C SER A 214 -0.26 -11.25 -7.95
N TYR A 215 -1.35 -10.49 -7.79
CA TYR A 215 -2.47 -10.48 -8.74
C TYR A 215 -2.02 -10.07 -10.15
N TYR A 216 -1.22 -9.00 -10.27
CA TYR A 216 -0.74 -8.52 -11.57
C TYR A 216 0.29 -9.47 -12.19
N LYS A 217 1.22 -10.01 -11.39
CA LYS A 217 2.20 -11.00 -11.87
C LYS A 217 1.55 -12.27 -12.38
N SER A 218 0.45 -12.70 -11.78
CA SER A 218 -0.29 -13.90 -12.21
C SER A 218 -1.26 -13.66 -13.37
N GLY A 219 -1.19 -12.49 -14.03
CA GLY A 219 -2.05 -12.19 -15.18
C GLY A 219 -3.50 -11.89 -14.81
N LYS A 220 -3.75 -11.33 -13.62
CA LYS A 220 -5.07 -10.88 -13.15
C LYS A 220 -6.15 -11.98 -13.18
N PRO A 221 -5.97 -13.10 -12.46
CA PRO A 221 -6.89 -14.23 -12.50
C PRO A 221 -8.33 -13.81 -12.12
N SER A 222 -9.33 -14.24 -12.89
CA SER A 222 -10.74 -13.84 -12.74
C SER A 222 -11.42 -14.37 -11.48
N ASN A 223 -10.95 -15.49 -10.92
CA ASN A 223 -11.58 -16.20 -9.79
C ASN A 223 -10.82 -16.01 -8.48
N CYS A 224 -10.66 -14.76 -8.08
CA CYS A 224 -9.84 -14.39 -6.94
C CYS A 224 -10.67 -13.68 -5.86
N GLY A 225 -11.36 -14.44 -5.00
CA GLY A 225 -12.31 -13.88 -4.03
C GLY A 225 -11.70 -12.81 -3.12
N TRP A 226 -10.43 -12.96 -2.77
CA TRP A 226 -9.71 -11.96 -1.97
C TRP A 226 -9.38 -10.67 -2.73
N TRP A 227 -9.31 -10.69 -4.06
CA TRP A 227 -9.13 -9.48 -4.86
C TRP A 227 -10.38 -8.58 -4.78
N ASN A 228 -11.57 -9.20 -4.77
CA ASN A 228 -12.81 -8.45 -4.54
C ASN A 228 -12.78 -7.77 -3.17
N LEU A 229 -12.39 -8.50 -2.12
CA LEU A 229 -12.25 -7.94 -0.78
C LEU A 229 -11.24 -6.79 -0.72
N LEU A 230 -10.08 -6.94 -1.37
CA LEU A 230 -9.07 -5.88 -1.48
C LEU A 230 -9.69 -4.63 -2.11
N THR A 231 -10.33 -4.78 -3.28
CA THR A 231 -10.91 -3.66 -4.04
C THR A 231 -12.15 -3.04 -3.39
N GLU A 232 -12.85 -3.75 -2.50
CA GLU A 232 -13.92 -3.22 -1.66
C GLU A 232 -13.40 -2.25 -0.60
N SER A 233 -12.22 -2.51 -0.05
CA SER A 233 -11.54 -1.63 0.91
C SER A 233 -10.82 -0.45 0.28
N LEU A 234 -10.66 -0.42 -1.06
CA LEU A 234 -10.07 0.71 -1.75
C LEU A 234 -11.03 1.89 -1.84
N HIS A 235 -10.47 3.10 -1.80
CA HIS A 235 -11.25 4.32 -1.87
C HIS A 235 -12.02 4.44 -3.19
N LYS A 236 -13.28 4.86 -3.09
CA LYS A 236 -14.16 5.10 -4.24
C LYS A 236 -14.79 6.48 -4.12
N LYS A 237 -14.80 7.22 -5.23
CA LYS A 237 -15.50 8.52 -5.33
C LYS A 237 -16.52 8.44 -6.46
N GLY A 238 -17.80 8.68 -6.13
CA GLY A 238 -18.90 8.51 -7.09
C GLY A 238 -18.98 7.09 -7.67
N GLY A 239 -18.67 6.06 -6.88
CA GLY A 239 -18.62 4.66 -7.32
C GLY A 239 -17.41 4.28 -8.18
N LYS A 240 -16.55 5.24 -8.57
CA LYS A 240 -15.37 4.98 -9.41
C LYS A 240 -14.17 4.58 -8.55
N LEU A 241 -13.55 3.46 -8.92
CA LEU A 241 -12.33 2.93 -8.32
C LEU A 241 -11.06 3.32 -9.10
N LEU A 242 -11.05 3.07 -10.42
CA LEU A 242 -9.88 3.28 -11.26
C LEU A 242 -9.53 4.76 -11.38
N GLY A 243 -8.27 5.08 -11.14
CA GLY A 243 -7.75 6.45 -11.05
C GLY A 243 -7.99 7.12 -9.70
N ILE A 244 -8.79 6.52 -8.82
CA ILE A 244 -9.14 7.03 -7.47
C ILE A 244 -8.40 6.19 -6.41
N GLY A 245 -9.00 5.08 -5.96
CA GLY A 245 -8.38 4.16 -5.00
C GLY A 245 -7.38 3.20 -5.63
N LEU A 246 -7.53 2.87 -6.92
CA LEU A 246 -6.59 2.05 -7.68
C LEU A 246 -6.04 2.84 -8.87
N LYS A 247 -4.73 3.06 -8.91
CA LYS A 247 -4.05 3.69 -10.04
C LYS A 247 -3.17 2.69 -10.74
N GLU A 248 -3.52 2.37 -11.97
CA GLU A 248 -2.63 1.68 -12.90
C GLU A 248 -1.87 2.73 -13.72
N PHE A 249 -0.57 2.55 -13.86
CA PHE A 249 0.28 3.36 -14.71
C PHE A 249 1.12 2.45 -15.62
N PRO A 250 1.22 2.77 -16.92
CA PRO A 250 2.17 2.13 -17.81
C PRO A 250 3.55 2.47 -17.28
#